data_AF-A0A957NFJ1-F1
#
_entry.id   AF-A0A957NFJ1-F1
#
_cell.length_a   1.000
_cell.length_b   1.000
_cell.length_c   1.000
_cell.angle_alpha   90.00
_cell.angle_beta   90.00
_cell.angle_gamma   90.00
#
_symmetry.space_group_name_H-M   'P 1'
#
loop_
_entity.id
_entity.type
_entity.pdbx_description
1 polymer ?
#
loop_
_entity_poly.entity_id
_entity_poly.type
_entity_poly.pdbx_seq_one_letter_code
_entity_poly.pdbx_strand_id
1 'polypeptide(L)'
;MRSLYGDRHNGKQEIERAIKRLNEVGLLSHLTEGEVVERCQTIQEENLSVDRLVYQLPQLTYWFDTEYLWDPTVSASYEALVSDLANISRGMFAPQQVVVTPEADEGLEYDGELLLTFKLFDHTYQQPLKFLGDWVDLRFIGCINRALAATGVDGRYYWIDTNDQCVVLIFLTPPQLVVAKELIGEPLKPWAAASMGRLEVWSLKVALTLGKILHRIKS
;
A
#
# COMPACT_ATOMS: atom_id res chain seq x y z
N MET A 1 36.96 -7.18 11.38
CA MET A 1 35.73 -7.99 11.29
C MET A 1 34.97 -7.83 12.59
N ARG A 2 33.90 -7.02 12.62
CA ARG A 2 32.94 -7.03 13.74
C ARG A 2 32.25 -8.38 13.71
N SER A 3 32.07 -9.01 14.88
CA SER A 3 31.28 -10.24 15.02
C SER A 3 29.95 -10.07 14.30
N LEU A 4 29.70 -10.86 13.26
CA LEU A 4 28.41 -10.92 12.57
C LEU A 4 27.31 -11.54 13.45
N TYR A 5 27.70 -12.08 14.60
CA TYR A 5 26.78 -12.39 15.69
C TYR A 5 26.70 -11.16 16.59
N GLY A 6 25.83 -10.22 16.21
CA GLY A 6 25.28 -9.27 17.17
C GLY A 6 24.65 -10.04 18.32
N ASP A 7 24.77 -9.49 19.53
CA ASP A 7 24.29 -10.10 20.75
C ASP A 7 22.77 -10.38 20.65
N ARG A 8 22.37 -11.65 20.52
CA ARG A 8 20.97 -12.06 20.33
C ARG A 8 20.04 -11.53 21.42
N HIS A 9 20.60 -11.20 22.61
CA HIS A 9 19.84 -10.60 23.71
C HIS A 9 19.32 -9.20 23.38
N ASN A 10 20.03 -8.41 22.55
CA ASN A 10 19.59 -7.07 22.19
C ASN A 10 18.37 -7.10 21.25
N GLY A 11 18.33 -8.03 20.30
CA GLY A 11 17.22 -8.12 19.32
C GLY A 11 15.87 -8.40 19.98
N LYS A 12 15.82 -9.26 21.00
CA LYS A 12 14.58 -9.53 21.74
C LYS A 12 14.04 -8.28 22.45
N GLN A 13 14.91 -7.56 23.15
CA GLN A 13 14.52 -6.33 23.87
C GLN A 13 14.08 -5.22 22.91
N GLU A 14 14.70 -5.14 21.74
CA GLU A 14 14.33 -4.18 20.69
C GLU A 14 12.94 -4.49 20.10
N ILE A 15 12.64 -5.76 19.81
CA ILE A 15 11.31 -6.20 19.34
C ILE A 15 10.23 -5.91 20.38
N GLU A 16 10.47 -6.29 21.65
CA GLU A 16 9.52 -6.03 22.74
C GLU A 16 9.25 -4.53 22.92
N ARG A 17 10.30 -3.71 22.82
CA ARG A 17 10.17 -2.25 22.88
C ARG A 17 9.38 -1.72 21.68
N ALA A 18 9.63 -2.23 20.48
CA ALA A 18 8.90 -1.82 19.28
C ALA A 18 7.40 -2.15 19.39
N ILE A 19 7.05 -3.38 19.79
CA ILE A 19 5.66 -3.79 20.03
C ILE A 19 4.98 -2.91 21.06
N LYS A 20 5.65 -2.66 22.20
CA LYS A 20 5.09 -1.79 23.25
C LYS A 20 4.72 -0.43 22.68
N ARG A 21 5.62 0.19 21.91
CA ARG A 21 5.39 1.50 21.31
C ARG A 21 4.29 1.50 20.25
N LEU A 22 4.25 0.48 19.39
CA LEU A 22 3.18 0.32 18.40
C LEU A 22 1.81 0.17 19.08
N ASN A 23 1.75 -0.56 20.19
CA ASN A 23 0.54 -0.73 20.99
C ASN A 23 0.11 0.56 21.70
N GLU A 24 1.06 1.33 22.26
CA GLU A 24 0.81 2.62 22.91
C GLU A 24 0.12 3.64 21.98
N VAL A 25 0.40 3.60 20.67
CA VAL A 25 -0.27 4.44 19.66
C VAL A 25 -1.49 3.77 19.01
N GLY A 26 -1.93 2.63 19.55
CA GLY A 26 -3.10 1.88 19.08
C GLY A 26 -2.94 1.28 17.68
N LEU A 27 -1.70 1.16 17.15
CA LEU A 27 -1.49 0.61 15.81
C LEU A 27 -1.72 -0.91 15.75
N LEU A 28 -1.66 -1.59 16.90
CA LEU A 28 -1.91 -3.03 17.04
C LEU A 28 -3.28 -3.35 17.65
N SER A 29 -4.18 -2.37 17.76
CA SER A 29 -5.45 -2.57 18.47
C SER A 29 -6.40 -3.58 17.84
N HIS A 30 -6.17 -3.95 16.58
CA HIS A 30 -6.93 -4.98 15.85
C HIS A 30 -6.38 -6.40 16.06
N LEU A 31 -5.18 -6.54 16.64
CA LEU A 31 -4.55 -7.83 16.88
C LEU A 31 -4.83 -8.32 18.29
N THR A 32 -4.98 -9.63 18.41
CA THR A 32 -4.98 -10.32 19.70
C THR A 32 -3.56 -10.40 20.26
N GLU A 33 -3.44 -10.56 21.58
CA GLU A 33 -2.14 -10.79 22.23
C GLU A 33 -1.45 -12.05 21.66
N GLY A 34 -2.22 -13.09 21.36
CA GLY A 34 -1.72 -14.33 20.77
C GLY A 34 -1.05 -14.11 19.40
N GLU A 35 -1.70 -13.35 18.50
CA GLU A 35 -1.14 -13.02 17.18
C GLU A 35 0.15 -12.19 17.30
N VAL A 36 0.20 -11.24 18.24
CA VAL A 36 1.40 -10.44 18.48
C VAL A 36 2.55 -11.32 18.99
N VAL A 37 2.28 -12.21 19.95
CA VAL A 37 3.30 -13.11 20.53
C VAL A 37 3.82 -14.08 19.48
N GLU A 38 2.94 -14.72 18.71
CA GLU A 38 3.31 -15.66 17.64
C GLU A 38 4.27 -14.99 16.64
N ARG A 39 3.93 -13.79 16.15
CA ARG A 39 4.78 -13.08 15.19
C ARG A 39 6.10 -12.63 15.78
N CYS A 40 6.12 -12.23 17.05
CA CYS A 40 7.38 -11.91 17.73
C CYS A 40 8.30 -13.12 17.83
N GLN A 41 7.76 -14.32 18.08
CA GLN A 41 8.53 -15.56 18.11
C GLN A 41 9.13 -15.86 16.73
N THR A 42 8.33 -15.79 15.65
CA THR A 42 8.83 -15.99 14.28
C THR A 42 9.98 -15.03 13.94
N ILE A 43 9.83 -13.74 14.24
CA ILE A 43 10.87 -12.72 13.97
C ILE A 43 12.17 -13.04 14.74
N GLN A 44 12.05 -13.51 15.99
CA GLN A 44 13.20 -13.90 16.80
C GLN A 44 13.89 -15.16 16.28
N GLU A 45 13.11 -16.18 15.88
CA GLU A 45 13.61 -17.44 15.33
C GLU A 45 14.30 -17.24 13.99
N GLU A 46 13.77 -16.37 13.15
CA GLU A 46 14.33 -16.02 11.83
C GLU A 46 15.43 -14.94 11.93
N ASN A 47 15.70 -14.41 13.13
CA ASN A 47 16.67 -13.34 13.38
C ASN A 47 16.45 -12.12 12.46
N LEU A 48 15.17 -11.76 12.27
CA LEU A 48 14.77 -10.61 11.48
C LEU A 48 14.97 -9.31 12.27
N SER A 49 15.24 -8.24 11.55
CA SER A 49 15.38 -6.89 12.11
C SER A 49 14.02 -6.28 12.49
N VAL A 50 14.03 -5.30 13.39
CA VAL A 50 12.80 -4.64 13.90
C VAL A 50 11.97 -4.01 12.79
N ASP A 51 12.58 -3.50 11.72
CA ASP A 51 11.84 -2.96 10.57
C ASP A 51 11.00 -4.04 9.86
N ARG A 52 11.36 -5.33 9.99
CA ARG A 52 10.56 -6.43 9.44
C ARG A 52 9.29 -6.71 10.22
N LEU A 53 9.20 -6.24 11.47
CA LEU A 53 8.03 -6.42 12.33
C LEU A 53 6.74 -5.94 11.66
N VAL A 54 6.76 -4.79 10.98
CA VAL A 54 5.56 -4.21 10.39
C VAL A 54 5.03 -4.98 9.17
N TYR A 55 5.89 -5.75 8.51
CA TYR A 55 5.53 -6.57 7.36
C TYR A 55 4.97 -7.94 7.79
N GLN A 56 5.30 -8.40 9.00
CA GLN A 56 4.91 -9.71 9.51
C GLN A 56 3.62 -9.68 10.33
N LEU A 57 3.22 -8.50 10.81
CA LEU A 57 2.00 -8.35 11.61
C LEU A 57 0.75 -8.34 10.71
N PRO A 58 -0.27 -9.18 10.99
CA PRO A 58 -1.46 -9.30 10.16
C PRO A 58 -2.18 -7.97 9.97
N GLN A 59 -2.61 -7.69 8.73
CA GLN A 59 -3.41 -6.52 8.36
C GLN A 59 -2.80 -5.16 8.76
N LEU A 60 -1.50 -5.13 9.06
CA LEU A 60 -0.80 -3.90 9.37
C LEU A 60 -0.33 -3.19 8.09
N THR A 61 0.21 -3.97 7.16
CA THR A 61 0.61 -3.53 5.83
C THR A 61 -0.17 -4.28 4.76
N TYR A 62 -0.27 -3.68 3.57
CA TYR A 62 -0.75 -4.33 2.37
C TYR A 62 0.34 -4.30 1.31
N TRP A 63 0.69 -5.48 0.80
CA TRP A 63 1.69 -5.66 -0.25
C TRP A 63 0.99 -6.20 -1.50
N PHE A 64 1.17 -5.54 -2.63
CA PHE A 64 0.82 -6.10 -3.94
C PHE A 64 1.88 -5.79 -5.00
N ASP A 65 2.01 -6.67 -5.99
CA ASP A 65 2.78 -6.40 -7.22
C ASP A 65 2.01 -5.36 -8.05
N THR A 66 2.67 -4.36 -8.65
CA THR A 66 1.97 -3.41 -9.53
C THR A 66 1.50 -4.03 -10.84
N GLU A 67 2.07 -5.15 -11.29
CA GLU A 67 1.60 -5.96 -12.42
C GLU A 67 0.38 -6.83 -12.01
N TYR A 68 -0.62 -6.19 -11.40
CA TYR A 68 -1.78 -6.86 -10.77
C TYR A 68 -2.99 -6.99 -11.68
N LEU A 69 -3.09 -6.15 -12.71
CA LEU A 69 -4.29 -6.06 -13.54
C LEU A 69 -4.28 -7.18 -14.58
N TRP A 70 -5.38 -7.90 -14.68
CA TRP A 70 -5.59 -8.89 -15.74
C TRP A 70 -6.90 -8.59 -16.47
N ASP A 71 -6.83 -8.45 -17.78
CA ASP A 71 -8.00 -8.41 -18.68
C ASP A 71 -8.63 -9.82 -18.74
N PRO A 72 -9.96 -10.01 -18.54
CA PRO A 72 -11.07 -9.04 -18.46
C PRO A 72 -11.50 -8.62 -17.05
N THR A 73 -10.67 -8.89 -16.04
CA THR A 73 -10.98 -8.66 -14.62
C THR A 73 -10.48 -7.33 -14.07
N VAL A 74 -10.03 -6.40 -14.92
CA VAL A 74 -9.44 -5.11 -14.51
C VAL A 74 -10.30 -4.37 -13.48
N SER A 75 -11.61 -4.29 -13.69
CA SER A 75 -12.52 -3.66 -12.73
C SER A 75 -12.52 -4.37 -11.38
N ALA A 76 -12.63 -5.70 -11.38
CA ALA A 76 -12.60 -6.52 -10.17
C ALA A 76 -11.25 -6.42 -9.43
N SER A 77 -10.14 -6.29 -10.16
CA SER A 77 -8.81 -6.08 -9.57
C SER A 77 -8.74 -4.79 -8.78
N TYR A 78 -9.24 -3.67 -9.33
CA TYR A 78 -9.29 -2.41 -8.59
C TYR A 78 -10.27 -2.44 -7.42
N GLU A 79 -11.44 -3.07 -7.58
CA GLU A 79 -12.40 -3.25 -6.49
C GLU A 79 -11.78 -4.05 -5.33
N ALA A 80 -11.03 -5.12 -5.64
CA ALA A 80 -10.28 -5.90 -4.66
C ALA A 80 -9.19 -5.06 -3.97
N LEU A 81 -8.39 -4.29 -4.73
CA LEU A 81 -7.40 -3.38 -4.18
C LEU A 81 -8.03 -2.36 -3.21
N VAL A 82 -9.17 -1.75 -3.58
CA VAL A 82 -9.89 -0.80 -2.71
C VAL A 82 -10.41 -1.49 -1.44
N SER A 83 -10.92 -2.73 -1.57
CA SER A 83 -11.36 -3.55 -0.44
C SER A 83 -10.20 -3.87 0.52
N ASP A 84 -9.04 -4.25 0.00
CA ASP A 84 -7.86 -4.55 0.82
C ASP A 84 -7.33 -3.32 1.55
N LEU A 85 -7.37 -2.15 0.89
CA LEU A 85 -7.07 -0.89 1.56
C LEU A 85 -8.06 -0.61 2.70
N ALA A 86 -9.37 -0.80 2.47
CA ALA A 86 -10.37 -0.66 3.52
C ALA A 86 -10.08 -1.55 4.73
N ASN A 87 -9.63 -2.79 4.50
CA ASN A 87 -9.23 -3.71 5.57
C ASN A 87 -8.06 -3.16 6.42
N ILE A 88 -6.94 -2.76 5.80
CA ILE A 88 -5.78 -2.27 6.57
C ILE A 88 -6.03 -0.90 7.23
N SER A 89 -7.09 -0.18 6.84
CA SER A 89 -7.51 1.06 7.48
C SER A 89 -8.21 0.85 8.83
N ARG A 90 -8.54 -0.40 9.19
CA ARG A 90 -9.21 -0.76 10.44
C ARG A 90 -10.53 -0.01 10.63
N GLY A 91 -11.30 0.11 9.55
CA GLY A 91 -12.62 0.76 9.53
C GLY A 91 -12.60 2.28 9.36
N MET A 92 -11.43 2.93 9.32
CA MET A 92 -11.34 4.38 9.07
C MET A 92 -11.62 4.75 7.60
N PHE A 93 -11.39 3.81 6.68
CA PHE A 93 -11.83 3.87 5.29
C PHE A 93 -12.83 2.74 5.04
N ALA A 94 -14.11 3.09 4.92
CA ALA A 94 -15.20 2.15 4.67
C ALA A 94 -15.97 2.58 3.41
N PRO A 95 -15.40 2.37 2.21
CA PRO A 95 -16.04 2.76 0.98
C PRO A 95 -17.29 1.92 0.70
N GLN A 96 -18.26 2.52 0.03
CA GLN A 96 -19.46 1.86 -0.45
C GLN A 96 -19.57 2.04 -1.97
N GLN A 97 -20.29 1.13 -2.64
CA GLN A 97 -20.56 1.25 -4.08
C GLN A 97 -19.28 1.47 -4.89
N VAL A 98 -18.23 0.71 -4.59
CA VAL A 98 -16.98 0.73 -5.37
C VAL A 98 -17.28 0.09 -6.71
N VAL A 99 -17.08 0.84 -7.79
CA VAL A 99 -17.30 0.39 -9.16
C VAL A 99 -16.20 0.97 -10.03
N VAL A 100 -15.71 0.16 -10.97
CA VAL A 100 -14.76 0.61 -11.99
C VAL A 100 -15.35 0.33 -13.36
N THR A 101 -15.56 1.39 -14.14
CA THR A 101 -16.13 1.31 -15.48
C THR A 101 -15.10 1.71 -16.54
N PRO A 102 -14.92 0.94 -17.63
CA PRO A 102 -14.30 1.45 -18.84
C PRO A 102 -15.06 2.67 -19.34
N GLU A 103 -14.37 3.70 -19.82
CA GLU A 103 -15.04 4.85 -20.45
C GLU A 103 -15.47 4.57 -21.89
N ALA A 104 -14.88 3.56 -22.54
CA ALA A 104 -15.22 3.14 -23.91
C ALA A 104 -15.87 1.75 -23.92
N ASP A 105 -16.90 1.58 -24.76
CA ASP A 105 -17.66 0.33 -24.90
C ASP A 105 -16.91 -0.77 -25.69
N GLU A 106 -15.85 -0.42 -26.42
CA GLU A 106 -15.19 -1.32 -27.40
C GLU A 106 -14.03 -2.16 -26.85
N GLY A 107 -13.99 -2.39 -25.53
CA GLY A 107 -12.91 -3.11 -24.86
C GLY A 107 -11.76 -2.20 -24.43
N LEU A 108 -10.93 -2.69 -23.51
CA LEU A 108 -9.83 -1.91 -22.93
C LEU A 108 -8.56 -2.04 -23.77
N GLU A 109 -8.30 -1.06 -24.63
CA GLU A 109 -6.99 -0.90 -25.27
C GLU A 109 -5.98 -0.22 -24.33
N TYR A 110 -4.68 -0.50 -24.51
CA TYR A 110 -3.62 0.17 -23.76
C TYR A 110 -3.75 1.70 -23.86
N ASP A 111 -3.52 2.41 -22.75
CA ASP A 111 -3.80 3.84 -22.56
C ASP A 111 -5.30 4.21 -22.56
N GLY A 112 -6.21 3.23 -22.58
CA GLY A 112 -7.65 3.44 -22.37
C GLY A 112 -7.98 4.03 -21.00
N GLU A 113 -9.15 4.64 -20.89
CA GLU A 113 -9.58 5.31 -19.66
C GLU A 113 -10.56 4.44 -18.86
N LEU A 114 -10.33 4.42 -17.55
CA LEU A 114 -11.16 3.76 -16.55
C LEU A 114 -11.65 4.82 -15.57
N LEU A 115 -12.86 4.68 -15.07
CA LEU A 115 -13.39 5.54 -14.02
C LEU A 115 -13.61 4.73 -12.74
N LEU A 116 -12.76 4.94 -11.73
CA LEU A 116 -13.03 4.46 -10.39
C LEU A 116 -14.04 5.40 -9.72
N THR A 117 -15.15 4.83 -9.26
CA THR A 117 -16.16 5.52 -8.45
C THR A 117 -16.35 4.79 -7.12
N PHE A 118 -16.46 5.53 -6.02
CA PHE A 118 -16.89 4.99 -4.74
C PHE A 118 -17.58 6.07 -3.90
N LYS A 119 -18.35 5.66 -2.90
CA LYS A 119 -18.88 6.54 -1.87
C LYS A 119 -18.12 6.39 -0.57
N LEU A 120 -17.92 7.49 0.14
CA LEU A 120 -17.40 7.51 1.50
C LEU A 120 -18.21 8.51 2.30
N PHE A 121 -18.91 8.03 3.33
CA PHE A 121 -20.02 8.75 3.96
C PHE A 121 -21.05 9.19 2.91
N ASP A 122 -21.49 10.45 2.92
CA ASP A 122 -22.51 10.99 2.02
C ASP A 122 -21.95 11.57 0.71
N HIS A 123 -20.66 11.33 0.43
CA HIS A 123 -19.97 11.90 -0.73
C HIS A 123 -19.56 10.82 -1.73
N THR A 124 -19.80 11.10 -3.02
CA THR A 124 -19.28 10.31 -4.13
C THR A 124 -17.94 10.87 -4.58
N TYR A 125 -16.96 9.99 -4.73
CA TYR A 125 -15.63 10.29 -5.22
C TYR A 125 -15.38 9.55 -6.53
N GLN A 126 -14.69 10.24 -7.44
CA GLN A 126 -14.37 9.73 -8.76
C GLN A 126 -12.90 9.99 -9.08
N GLN A 127 -12.26 9.04 -9.73
CA GLN A 127 -10.88 9.16 -10.20
C GLN A 127 -10.77 8.52 -11.59
N PRO A 128 -10.51 9.33 -12.63
CA PRO A 128 -10.06 8.81 -13.91
C PRO A 128 -8.70 8.12 -13.73
N LEU A 129 -8.61 6.91 -14.23
CA LEU A 129 -7.44 6.04 -14.23
C LEU A 129 -7.08 5.70 -15.66
N LYS A 130 -5.81 5.38 -15.88
CA LYS A 130 -5.32 4.87 -17.17
C LYS A 130 -5.20 3.36 -17.09
N PHE A 131 -5.64 2.69 -18.13
CA PHE A 131 -5.32 1.29 -18.35
C PHE A 131 -3.90 1.19 -18.89
N LEU A 132 -2.97 0.80 -18.03
CA LEU A 132 -1.55 0.68 -18.34
C LEU A 132 -1.17 -0.77 -18.68
N GLY A 133 -2.10 -1.53 -19.25
CA GLY A 133 -1.97 -2.98 -19.43
C GLY A 133 -2.19 -3.71 -18.11
N ASP A 134 -1.22 -4.51 -17.69
CA ASP A 134 -1.22 -5.22 -16.42
C ASP A 134 -0.84 -4.34 -15.21
N TRP A 135 -0.45 -3.09 -15.45
CA TRP A 135 0.01 -2.18 -14.41
C TRP A 135 -1.11 -1.39 -13.74
N VAL A 136 -1.10 -1.37 -12.40
CA VAL A 136 -1.99 -0.56 -11.58
C VAL A 136 -1.65 0.93 -11.70
N ASP A 137 -2.64 1.75 -12.03
CA ASP A 137 -2.56 3.21 -11.94
C ASP A 137 -2.77 3.66 -10.50
N LEU A 138 -1.66 3.91 -9.81
CA LEU A 138 -1.61 4.25 -8.38
C LEU A 138 -2.28 5.60 -8.02
N ARG A 139 -2.79 6.38 -8.99
CA ARG A 139 -3.59 7.59 -8.71
C ARG A 139 -4.83 7.29 -7.86
N PHE A 140 -5.35 6.06 -7.89
CA PHE A 140 -6.49 5.66 -7.06
C PHE A 140 -6.23 5.82 -5.54
N ILE A 141 -5.01 5.50 -5.06
CA ILE A 141 -4.61 5.67 -3.66
C ILE A 141 -4.67 7.16 -3.27
N GLY A 142 -4.25 8.04 -4.20
CA GLY A 142 -4.33 9.48 -4.02
C GLY A 142 -5.76 9.99 -3.94
N CYS A 143 -6.68 9.41 -4.70
CA CYS A 143 -8.11 9.70 -4.57
C CYS A 143 -8.63 9.33 -3.18
N ILE A 144 -8.29 8.13 -2.68
CA ILE A 144 -8.69 7.66 -1.35
C ILE A 144 -8.17 8.60 -0.25
N ASN A 145 -6.89 8.96 -0.28
CA ASN A 145 -6.32 9.90 0.69
C ASN A 145 -6.99 11.29 0.66
N ARG A 146 -7.37 11.78 -0.52
CA ARG A 146 -8.14 13.04 -0.65
C ARG A 146 -9.55 12.88 -0.09
N ALA A 147 -10.22 11.76 -0.34
CA ALA A 147 -11.53 11.47 0.20
C ALA A 147 -11.53 11.43 1.73
N LEU A 148 -10.55 10.76 2.34
CA LEU A 148 -10.36 10.72 3.79
C LEU A 148 -10.09 12.10 4.38
N ALA A 149 -9.32 12.93 3.68
CA ALA A 149 -9.07 14.31 4.10
C ALA A 149 -10.33 15.18 4.04
N ALA A 150 -11.11 15.06 2.97
CA ALA A 150 -12.35 15.79 2.79
C ALA A 150 -13.41 15.44 3.83
N THR A 151 -13.37 14.21 4.37
CA THR A 151 -14.33 13.72 5.38
C THR A 151 -13.84 13.86 6.82
N GLY A 152 -12.68 14.50 7.03
CA GLY A 152 -12.14 14.75 8.37
C GLY A 152 -11.59 13.49 9.07
N VAL A 153 -11.34 12.41 8.33
CA VAL A 153 -10.66 11.23 8.87
C VAL A 153 -9.18 11.57 9.04
N ASP A 154 -8.60 11.29 10.20
CA ASP A 154 -7.21 11.69 10.50
C ASP A 154 -6.14 10.76 9.89
N GLY A 155 -6.51 9.54 9.49
CA GLY A 155 -5.58 8.54 8.95
C GLY A 155 -5.34 8.65 7.44
N ARG A 156 -4.13 8.27 6.98
CA ARG A 156 -3.75 8.24 5.56
C ARG A 156 -2.98 6.97 5.23
N TYR A 157 -2.97 6.60 3.96
CA TYR A 157 -2.07 5.59 3.41
C TYR A 157 -0.70 6.21 3.11
N TYR A 158 0.34 5.55 3.62
CA TYR A 158 1.74 5.87 3.41
C TYR A 158 2.41 4.72 2.67
N TRP A 159 3.30 5.08 1.75
CA TRP A 159 4.12 4.13 1.02
C TRP A 159 5.36 3.76 1.85
N ILE A 160 5.71 2.47 1.84
CA ILE A 160 6.98 1.96 2.35
C ILE A 160 7.84 1.57 1.14
N ASP A 161 9.00 2.24 0.99
CA ASP A 161 9.89 2.05 -0.17
C ASP A 161 10.33 0.58 -0.28
N THR A 162 10.11 -0.02 -1.45
CA THR A 162 10.61 -1.35 -1.81
C THR A 162 11.72 -1.22 -2.87
N ASN A 163 12.47 -2.29 -3.09
CA ASN A 163 13.54 -2.33 -4.10
C ASN A 163 13.09 -3.00 -5.41
N ASP A 164 11.78 -3.13 -5.61
CA ASP A 164 11.15 -3.85 -6.72
C ASP A 164 9.94 -3.08 -7.26
N GLN A 165 9.16 -3.73 -8.12
CA GLN A 165 7.92 -3.20 -8.67
C GLN A 165 6.73 -3.31 -7.71
N CYS A 166 6.93 -3.79 -6.47
CA CYS A 166 5.83 -3.93 -5.54
C CYS A 166 5.48 -2.60 -4.87
N VAL A 167 4.24 -2.54 -4.39
CA VAL A 167 3.75 -1.48 -3.52
C VAL A 167 3.55 -2.07 -2.14
N VAL A 168 4.10 -1.42 -1.11
CA VAL A 168 3.74 -1.70 0.28
C VAL A 168 3.12 -0.45 0.90
N LEU A 169 1.90 -0.61 1.41
CA LEU A 169 1.13 0.47 2.03
C LEU A 169 0.88 0.17 3.50
N ILE A 170 0.86 1.24 4.29
CA ILE A 170 0.45 1.22 5.70
C ILE A 170 -0.53 2.36 5.95
N PHE A 171 -1.61 2.09 6.68
CA PHE A 171 -2.55 3.12 7.10
C PHE A 171 -2.21 3.63 8.50
N LEU A 172 -1.95 4.94 8.63
CA LEU A 172 -1.46 5.54 9.87
C LEU A 172 -2.21 6.84 10.18
N THR A 173 -2.57 7.01 11.45
CA THR A 173 -2.92 8.33 12.02
C THR A 173 -1.65 9.15 12.31
N PRO A 174 -1.73 10.46 12.57
CA PRO A 174 -0.54 11.28 12.82
C PRO A 174 0.33 10.78 13.99
N PRO A 175 -0.22 10.37 15.16
CA PRO A 175 0.59 9.77 16.22
C PRO A 175 1.26 8.45 15.81
N GLN A 176 0.56 7.61 15.04
CA GLN A 176 1.09 6.34 14.55
C GLN A 176 2.22 6.55 13.54
N LEU A 177 2.13 7.60 12.70
CA LEU A 177 3.18 7.96 11.73
C LEU A 177 4.51 8.26 12.42
N VAL A 178 4.50 8.97 13.54
CA VAL A 178 5.73 9.30 14.29
C VAL A 178 6.43 8.02 14.73
N VAL A 179 5.69 7.10 15.36
CA VAL A 179 6.25 5.83 15.83
C VAL A 179 6.69 4.93 14.68
N ALA A 180 5.92 4.87 13.60
CA ALA A 180 6.27 4.07 12.43
C ALA A 180 7.57 4.54 11.77
N LYS A 181 7.79 5.87 11.64
CA LYS A 181 9.03 6.44 11.10
C LYS A 181 10.26 6.10 11.93
N GLU A 182 10.11 6.04 13.25
CA GLU A 182 11.22 5.67 14.14
C GLU A 182 11.60 4.19 14.04
N LEU A 183 10.65 3.32 13.71
CA LEU A 183 10.86 1.87 13.64
C LEU A 183 11.26 1.37 12.25
N ILE A 184 10.60 1.87 11.21
CA ILE A 184 10.79 1.44 9.81
C ILE A 184 11.88 2.28 9.13
N GLY A 185 12.13 3.49 9.64
CA GLY A 185 12.96 4.49 8.98
C GLY A 185 12.17 5.35 8.00
N GLU A 186 12.82 6.42 7.54
CA GLU A 186 12.31 7.31 6.50
C GLU A 186 12.85 6.90 5.13
N PRO A 187 12.11 7.13 4.03
CA PRO A 187 10.91 7.98 3.97
C PRO A 187 9.58 7.20 3.97
N LEU A 188 8.71 7.49 4.95
CA LEU A 188 7.27 7.18 4.83
C LEU A 188 6.59 8.34 4.12
N LYS A 189 6.42 8.21 2.80
CA LYS A 189 5.89 9.28 1.96
C LYS A 189 4.37 9.24 1.99
N PRO A 190 3.67 10.32 2.38
CA PRO A 190 2.24 10.40 2.14
C PRO A 190 2.02 10.33 0.63
N TRP A 191 1.03 9.54 0.19
CA TRP A 191 0.65 9.52 -1.22
C TRP A 191 -0.03 10.85 -1.57
N ALA A 192 0.77 11.88 -1.85
CA ALA A 192 0.28 13.17 -2.31
C ALA A 192 0.09 13.11 -3.83
N ALA A 193 -1.08 13.54 -4.30
CA ALA A 193 -1.45 13.61 -5.71
C ALA A 193 -0.43 14.37 -6.59
N ALA A 194 0.42 15.21 -5.98
CA ALA A 194 1.43 16.00 -6.68
C ALA A 194 2.79 15.30 -6.89
N SER A 195 3.03 14.12 -6.27
CA SER A 195 4.37 13.49 -6.26
C SER A 195 4.70 12.73 -7.54
N MET A 196 3.70 12.40 -8.35
CA MET A 196 3.91 11.63 -9.59
C MET A 196 4.50 12.47 -10.73
N GLY A 197 4.46 13.80 -10.65
CA GLY A 197 5.14 14.65 -11.64
C GLY A 197 6.67 14.46 -11.74
N ARG A 198 7.31 13.73 -10.80
CA ARG A 198 8.77 13.48 -10.85
C ARG A 198 9.20 12.01 -10.81
N LEU A 199 8.44 11.11 -10.19
CA LEU A 199 8.76 9.67 -10.24
C LEU A 199 8.38 9.02 -11.59
N GLU A 200 7.54 9.69 -12.41
CA GLU A 200 7.03 9.16 -13.68
C GLU A 200 7.95 9.24 -14.91
N VAL A 201 9.10 9.93 -14.88
CA VAL A 201 9.85 10.10 -16.15
C VAL A 201 10.81 8.95 -16.45
N TRP A 202 11.30 8.21 -15.46
CA TRP A 202 12.34 7.20 -15.69
C TRP A 202 11.81 5.77 -15.76
N SER A 203 11.08 5.29 -14.76
CA SER A 203 10.57 3.91 -14.71
C SER A 203 9.40 3.69 -15.68
N LEU A 204 8.47 4.65 -15.78
CA LEU A 204 7.35 4.58 -16.72
C LEU A 204 7.79 4.70 -18.18
N LYS A 205 8.80 5.52 -18.51
CA LYS A 205 9.38 5.51 -19.88
C LYS A 205 10.01 4.19 -20.23
N VAL A 206 10.70 3.54 -19.29
CA VAL A 206 11.31 2.22 -19.50
C VAL A 206 10.24 1.16 -19.70
N ALA A 207 9.22 1.11 -18.82
CA ALA A 207 8.09 0.18 -18.95
C ALA A 207 7.27 0.42 -20.24
N LEU A 208 6.96 1.67 -20.58
CA LEU A 208 6.27 2.05 -21.83
C LEU A 208 7.08 1.68 -23.07
N THR A 209 8.40 1.86 -23.04
CA THR A 209 9.29 1.50 -24.16
C THR A 209 9.36 -0.01 -24.33
N LEU A 210 9.47 -0.77 -23.24
CA LEU A 210 9.53 -2.23 -23.27
C LEU A 210 8.18 -2.86 -23.66
N GLY A 211 7.06 -2.37 -23.13
CA GLY A 211 5.71 -2.83 -23.49
C GLY A 211 5.40 -2.64 -24.98
N LYS A 212 5.74 -1.48 -25.55
CA LYS A 212 5.57 -1.21 -26.99
C LYS A 212 6.46 -2.11 -27.87
N ILE A 213 7.68 -2.40 -27.43
CA ILE A 213 8.59 -3.32 -28.16
C ILE A 213 8.02 -4.75 -28.14
N LEU A 214 7.54 -5.21 -27.00
CA LEU A 214 7.02 -6.58 -26.85
C LEU A 214 5.71 -6.81 -27.61
N HIS A 215 4.81 -5.81 -27.64
CA HIS A 215 3.58 -5.91 -28.43
C HIS A 215 3.87 -6.03 -29.94
N ARG A 216 4.86 -5.27 -30.43
CA ARG A 216 5.26 -5.24 -31.85
C ARG A 216 5.99 -6.51 -32.34
N ILE A 217 6.47 -7.34 -31.43
CA ILE A 217 7.10 -8.64 -31.73
C ILE A 217 6.05 -9.76 -31.83
N LYS A 218 4.89 -9.59 -31.19
CA LYS A 218 3.80 -10.58 -31.16
C LYS A 218 2.73 -10.38 -32.25
N SER A 219 2.74 -9.24 -32.94
CA SER A 219 1.90 -8.90 -34.11
C SER A 219 2.63 -9.10 -35.42
#